data_AF-A0A069E402-F1
#
_entry.id   AF-A0A069E402-F1
#
_cell.length_a   1.000
_cell.length_b   1.000
_cell.length_c   1.000
_cell.angle_alpha   90.00
_cell.angle_beta   90.00
_cell.angle_gamma   90.00
#
_symmetry.space_group_name_H-M   'P 1'
#
loop_
_entity.id
_entity.type
_entity.pdbx_description
1 polymer ?
#
loop_
_entity_poly.entity_id
_entity_poly.type
_entity_poly.pdbx_seq_one_letter_code
_entity_poly.pdbx_strand_id
1 'polypeptide(L)'
;MISFRFWPVAAVSAASLLTLVACGPSSAPYEPPPPASQSDQQAELPDAALAVAADSPVAPAAVTKLEAAHEDEAGHAGEPHVHGGGDLAITREDDFLTVSLDAPLANFGLSETKVPEGKKAEKFAEGIVEPIGPTTCEETERSITGRTDGTHGAMTVSVAWRCKKIDRVEGMLVHVFELYPAFQHIDAIYLGPDGQQVAKELTPNDTEIDFD
;
A
#
# COMPACT_ATOMS: atom_id res chain seq x y z
N MET A 1 0.28 58.16 32.46
CA MET A 1 1.73 57.90 32.33
C MET A 1 1.97 56.50 32.85
N ILE A 2 2.06 55.52 31.94
CA ILE A 2 2.24 54.09 32.27
C ILE A 2 3.64 53.73 31.77
N SER A 3 4.48 53.31 32.71
CA SER A 3 5.91 53.05 32.52
C SER A 3 6.12 51.69 31.88
N PHE A 4 6.86 51.68 30.77
CA PHE A 4 7.33 50.49 30.07
C PHE A 4 8.43 49.81 30.90
N ARG A 5 8.34 48.49 31.07
CA ARG A 5 9.49 47.66 31.42
C ARG A 5 9.77 46.68 30.29
N PHE A 6 10.77 47.05 29.49
CA PHE A 6 11.49 46.21 28.56
C PHE A 6 12.16 45.07 29.33
N TRP A 7 11.98 43.84 28.86
CA TRP A 7 12.77 42.69 29.31
C TRP A 7 13.69 42.28 28.16
N PRO A 8 15.02 42.16 28.39
CA PRO A 8 15.94 41.85 27.32
C PRO A 8 15.92 40.35 27.00
N VAL A 9 15.98 40.08 25.70
CA VAL A 9 16.30 38.80 25.08
C VAL A 9 17.67 38.33 25.59
N ALA A 10 17.73 37.16 26.21
CA ALA A 10 18.96 36.42 26.43
C ALA A 10 18.87 35.11 25.65
N ALA A 11 19.34 35.16 24.40
CA ALA A 11 19.65 33.98 23.61
C ALA A 11 20.91 33.33 24.21
N VAL A 12 20.78 32.12 24.74
CA VAL A 12 21.91 31.27 25.11
C VAL A 12 21.92 30.08 24.16
N SER A 13 22.67 30.23 23.07
CA SER A 13 23.11 29.11 22.23
C SER A 13 24.18 28.33 22.99
N ALA A 14 23.87 27.11 23.41
CA ALA A 14 24.85 26.14 23.88
C ALA A 14 24.87 24.95 22.90
N ALA A 15 25.76 25.03 21.92
CA ALA A 15 26.11 23.90 21.07
C ALA A 15 26.82 22.84 21.93
N SER A 16 26.13 21.76 22.24
CA SER A 16 26.72 20.58 22.88
C SER A 16 26.91 19.50 21.81
N LEU A 17 28.11 19.46 21.22
CA LEU A 17 28.61 18.30 20.49
C LEU A 17 29.02 17.23 21.51
N LEU A 18 28.17 16.23 21.71
CA LEU A 18 28.54 14.96 22.33
C LEU A 18 28.68 13.92 21.23
N THR A 19 29.93 13.67 20.85
CA THR A 19 30.32 12.47 20.14
C THR A 19 30.72 11.41 21.18
N LEU A 20 30.16 10.20 21.07
CA LEU A 20 30.89 8.91 21.00
C LEU A 20 30.07 7.71 21.54
N VAL A 21 29.93 6.73 20.63
CA VAL A 21 30.01 5.27 20.82
C VAL A 21 28.80 4.57 21.45
N ALA A 22 27.95 4.01 20.59
CA ALA A 22 27.24 2.77 20.88
C ALA A 22 27.82 1.66 19.98
N CYS A 23 28.63 0.78 20.57
CA CYS A 23 28.97 -0.52 19.98
C CYS A 23 27.78 -1.46 20.21
N GLY A 24 26.95 -1.67 19.19
CA GLY A 24 26.08 -2.84 19.12
C GLY A 24 26.86 -4.05 18.59
N PRO A 25 26.50 -5.30 18.95
CA PRO A 25 27.10 -6.47 18.33
C PRO A 25 26.82 -6.45 16.83
N SER A 26 27.89 -6.47 16.04
CA SER A 26 27.83 -6.74 14.60
C SER A 26 27.31 -8.17 14.41
N SER A 27 26.01 -8.33 14.23
CA SER A 27 25.46 -9.55 13.67
C SER A 27 25.98 -9.67 12.24
N ALA A 28 26.60 -10.81 11.93
CA ALA A 28 27.09 -11.10 10.58
C ALA A 28 25.96 -10.87 9.56
N PRO A 29 26.28 -10.34 8.36
CA PRO A 29 25.31 -10.25 7.28
C PRO A 29 24.65 -11.62 7.06
N TYR A 30 23.33 -11.65 6.90
CA TYR A 30 22.62 -12.85 6.50
C TYR A 30 23.22 -13.37 5.18
N GLU A 31 23.82 -14.55 5.23
CA GLU A 31 24.27 -15.26 4.03
C GLU A 31 23.14 -16.19 3.58
N PRO A 32 22.55 -15.99 2.39
CA PRO A 32 21.53 -16.89 1.88
C PRO A 32 22.15 -18.28 1.66
N PRO A 33 21.39 -19.37 1.89
CA PRO A 33 21.88 -20.72 1.63
C PRO A 33 22.30 -20.85 0.15
N PRO A 34 23.39 -21.57 -0.14
CA PRO A 34 23.81 -21.77 -1.52
C PRO A 34 22.70 -22.48 -2.30
N PRO A 35 22.47 -22.11 -3.57
CA PRO A 35 21.51 -22.80 -4.41
C PRO A 35 21.88 -24.28 -4.48
N ALA A 36 20.87 -25.13 -4.30
CA ALA A 36 21.03 -26.58 -4.44
C ALA A 36 21.73 -26.88 -5.78
N SER A 37 22.84 -27.60 -5.71
CA SER A 37 23.57 -28.07 -6.89
C SER A 37 22.62 -28.90 -7.74
N GLN A 38 22.18 -28.35 -8.86
CA GLN A 38 21.56 -29.12 -9.92
C GLN A 38 22.63 -30.02 -10.49
N SER A 39 22.59 -31.29 -10.11
CA SER A 39 23.39 -32.33 -10.72
C SER A 39 23.02 -32.42 -12.20
N ASP A 40 23.99 -32.04 -13.04
CA ASP A 40 23.97 -32.21 -14.47
C ASP A 40 23.61 -33.65 -14.85
N GLN A 41 22.46 -33.83 -15.50
CA GLN A 41 22.19 -34.97 -16.35
C GLN A 41 21.80 -34.45 -17.73
N GLN A 42 22.80 -33.92 -18.43
CA GLN A 42 22.76 -33.67 -19.86
C GLN A 42 23.01 -35.01 -20.56
N ALA A 43 21.97 -35.60 -21.15
CA ALA A 43 22.10 -36.74 -22.05
C ALA A 43 22.72 -36.30 -23.39
N GLU A 44 23.68 -37.09 -23.87
CA GLU A 44 24.50 -36.93 -25.06
C GLU A 44 23.71 -36.75 -26.38
N LEU A 45 24.21 -35.86 -27.25
CA LEU A 45 24.01 -35.89 -28.70
C LEU A 45 25.37 -35.62 -29.37
N PRO A 46 25.82 -36.41 -30.37
CA PRO A 46 27.18 -36.29 -30.89
C PRO A 46 27.32 -35.29 -32.05
N ASP A 47 28.36 -34.47 -31.89
CA ASP A 47 29.39 -34.01 -32.83
C ASP A 47 29.08 -33.81 -34.33
N ALA A 48 29.19 -32.56 -34.77
CA ALA A 48 29.82 -32.23 -36.05
C ALA A 48 30.45 -30.82 -35.96
N ALA A 49 31.78 -30.81 -35.85
CA ALA A 49 32.67 -29.66 -35.95
C ALA A 49 32.43 -28.77 -37.19
N LEU A 50 32.74 -27.48 -37.07
CA LEU A 50 33.81 -26.83 -37.84
C LEU A 50 34.07 -25.40 -37.30
N ALA A 51 35.33 -25.16 -36.93
CA ALA A 51 35.85 -23.86 -36.54
C ALA A 51 36.20 -22.99 -37.75
N VAL A 52 35.98 -21.67 -37.64
CA VAL A 52 36.81 -20.65 -38.31
C VAL A 52 36.83 -19.38 -37.46
N ALA A 53 38.05 -18.86 -37.31
CA ALA A 53 38.42 -17.75 -36.46
C ALA A 53 38.13 -16.37 -37.08
N ALA A 54 38.00 -15.38 -36.19
CA ALA A 54 38.35 -13.97 -36.31
C ALA A 54 37.86 -13.18 -37.54
N ASP A 55 36.99 -12.19 -37.30
CA ASP A 55 37.33 -10.78 -37.57
C ASP A 55 36.34 -9.83 -36.87
N SER A 56 36.88 -8.77 -36.25
CA SER A 56 36.11 -7.65 -35.70
C SER A 56 35.91 -6.59 -36.78
N PRO A 57 34.68 -6.09 -37.03
CA PRO A 57 34.50 -4.79 -37.64
C PRO A 57 33.92 -3.78 -36.64
N VAL A 58 34.80 -2.84 -36.26
CA VAL A 58 34.58 -1.39 -36.11
C VAL A 58 33.14 -0.91 -35.94
N ALA A 59 32.87 -0.29 -34.78
CA ALA A 59 31.68 0.50 -34.51
C ALA A 59 31.55 1.71 -35.46
N PRO A 60 30.37 1.99 -36.05
CA PRO A 60 30.09 3.31 -36.58
C PRO A 60 29.60 4.24 -35.46
N ALA A 61 30.28 5.38 -35.35
CA ALA A 61 29.86 6.51 -34.55
C ALA A 61 28.63 7.21 -35.14
N ALA A 62 27.87 7.84 -34.23
CA ALA A 62 26.90 8.91 -34.45
C ALA A 62 25.54 8.55 -35.09
N VAL A 63 24.54 8.32 -34.22
CA VAL A 63 23.24 8.95 -34.41
C VAL A 63 23.03 9.96 -33.28
N THR A 64 23.11 11.22 -33.68
CA THR A 64 22.63 12.41 -32.98
C THR A 64 21.16 12.31 -32.60
N LYS A 65 20.84 12.93 -31.46
CA LYS A 65 19.53 13.40 -31.00
C LYS A 65 18.74 12.43 -30.10
N LEU A 66 19.14 12.39 -28.83
CA LEU A 66 18.26 12.01 -27.74
C LEU A 66 17.64 13.31 -27.19
N GLU A 67 16.53 13.76 -27.78
CA GLU A 67 15.66 14.77 -27.16
C GLU A 67 14.20 14.32 -27.28
N ALA A 68 13.59 14.20 -26.09
CA ALA A 68 12.16 14.25 -25.80
C ALA A 68 11.26 13.14 -26.39
N ALA A 69 11.14 12.06 -25.61
CA ALA A 69 9.83 11.62 -25.15
C ALA A 69 9.99 11.20 -23.69
N HIS A 70 9.69 12.11 -22.76
CA HIS A 70 9.15 11.64 -21.48
C HIS A 70 7.78 11.12 -21.84
N GLU A 71 7.71 9.84 -22.20
CA GLU A 71 6.45 9.12 -22.11
C GLU A 71 6.05 9.24 -20.65
N ASP A 72 4.91 9.89 -20.41
CA ASP A 72 4.22 9.74 -19.15
C ASP A 72 4.09 8.24 -18.94
N GLU A 73 4.88 7.68 -18.04
CA GLU A 73 4.67 6.36 -17.48
C GLU A 73 3.31 6.44 -16.78
N ALA A 74 2.25 6.28 -17.56
CA ALA A 74 0.94 5.89 -17.11
C ALA A 74 1.16 4.51 -16.49
N GLY A 75 1.63 4.52 -15.24
CA GLY A 75 1.89 3.33 -14.44
C GLY A 75 0.68 2.44 -14.58
N HIS A 76 0.93 1.17 -14.90
CA HIS A 76 -0.04 0.13 -15.26
C HIS A 76 -1.33 0.23 -14.44
N ALA A 77 -2.25 1.09 -14.88
CA ALA A 77 -3.47 1.39 -14.18
C ALA A 77 -4.42 0.27 -14.57
N GLY A 78 -4.94 -0.52 -13.64
CA GLY A 78 -5.78 -1.69 -13.96
C GLY A 78 -4.99 -2.99 -14.02
N GLU A 79 -4.48 -3.44 -12.87
CA GLU A 79 -3.88 -4.77 -12.78
C GLU A 79 -4.97 -5.85 -12.95
N PRO A 80 -4.67 -6.99 -13.58
CA PRO A 80 -5.58 -8.13 -13.62
C PRO A 80 -5.99 -8.52 -12.21
N HIS A 81 -7.29 -8.67 -11.99
CA HIS A 81 -7.85 -8.95 -10.67
C HIS A 81 -9.03 -9.93 -10.78
N VAL A 82 -9.41 -10.50 -9.65
CA VAL A 82 -10.53 -11.42 -9.55
C VAL A 82 -11.75 -10.66 -9.04
N HIS A 83 -12.85 -10.72 -9.78
CA HIS A 83 -14.12 -10.13 -9.31
C HIS A 83 -14.62 -10.85 -8.06
N GLY A 84 -15.27 -10.09 -7.19
CA GLY A 84 -15.82 -10.56 -5.92
C GLY A 84 -14.84 -10.59 -4.75
N GLY A 85 -13.54 -10.37 -4.99
CA GLY A 85 -12.54 -10.19 -3.93
C GLY A 85 -12.23 -8.73 -3.65
N GLY A 86 -11.52 -8.46 -2.57
CA GLY A 86 -10.95 -7.15 -2.26
C GLY A 86 -10.02 -7.22 -1.06
N ASP A 87 -9.10 -6.27 -0.98
CA ASP A 87 -8.11 -6.19 0.10
C ASP A 87 -8.50 -5.04 1.04
N LEU A 88 -8.66 -5.32 2.32
CA LEU A 88 -9.01 -4.33 3.34
C LEU A 88 -7.86 -4.17 4.33
N ALA A 89 -7.21 -3.01 4.34
CA ALA A 89 -6.23 -2.64 5.36
C ALA A 89 -6.86 -1.68 6.38
N ILE A 90 -6.70 -2.00 7.66
CA ILE A 90 -7.12 -1.17 8.79
C ILE A 90 -5.87 -0.85 9.61
N THR A 91 -5.53 0.43 9.74
CA THR A 91 -4.38 0.88 10.50
C THR A 91 -4.85 1.74 11.67
N ARG A 92 -4.29 1.48 12.85
CA ARG A 92 -4.47 2.32 14.02
C ARG A 92 -3.19 3.10 14.32
N GLU A 93 -3.29 4.43 14.29
CA GLU A 93 -2.20 5.34 14.61
C GLU A 93 -2.77 6.54 15.38
N ASP A 94 -2.12 6.91 16.49
CA ASP A 94 -2.60 7.95 17.41
C ASP A 94 -4.08 7.77 17.82
N ASP A 95 -4.93 8.77 17.57
CA ASP A 95 -6.38 8.74 17.79
C ASP A 95 -7.20 8.40 16.55
N PHE A 96 -6.53 7.91 15.49
CA PHE A 96 -7.13 7.59 14.20
C PHE A 96 -7.19 6.09 13.90
N LEU A 97 -8.27 5.71 13.23
CA LEU A 97 -8.37 4.48 12.44
C LEU A 97 -8.46 4.88 10.98
N THR A 98 -7.55 4.35 10.17
CA THR A 98 -7.55 4.54 8.73
C THR A 98 -7.88 3.22 8.06
N VAL A 99 -8.82 3.24 7.15
CA VAL A 99 -9.26 2.08 6.38
C VAL A 99 -8.97 2.32 4.92
N SER A 100 -8.43 1.32 4.24
CA SER A 100 -8.26 1.29 2.79
C SER A 100 -8.82 -0.02 2.25
N LEU A 101 -9.85 0.06 1.42
CA LEU A 101 -10.41 -1.07 0.69
C LEU A 101 -10.03 -0.94 -0.78
N ASP A 102 -9.27 -1.90 -1.29
CA ASP A 102 -8.94 -2.00 -2.69
C ASP A 102 -9.76 -3.10 -3.37
N ALA A 103 -10.50 -2.77 -4.42
CA ALA A 103 -11.36 -3.75 -5.08
C ALA A 103 -11.69 -3.40 -6.55
N PRO A 104 -12.01 -4.43 -7.37
CA PRO A 104 -12.53 -4.27 -8.73
C PRO A 104 -13.74 -3.35 -8.82
N LEU A 105 -13.85 -2.56 -9.90
CA LEU A 105 -15.00 -1.68 -10.14
C LEU A 105 -16.32 -2.47 -10.25
N ALA A 106 -16.27 -3.68 -10.82
CA ALA A 106 -17.40 -4.59 -10.97
C ALA A 106 -18.03 -4.96 -9.63
N ASN A 107 -17.24 -5.02 -8.55
CA ASN A 107 -17.75 -5.33 -7.23
C ASN A 107 -18.71 -4.23 -6.73
N PHE A 108 -18.49 -2.98 -7.14
CA PHE A 108 -19.35 -1.84 -6.81
C PHE A 108 -20.47 -1.62 -7.84
N GLY A 109 -20.65 -2.55 -8.78
CA GLY A 109 -21.62 -2.45 -9.86
C GLY A 109 -21.23 -1.41 -10.93
N LEU A 110 -19.94 -1.12 -11.07
CA LEU A 110 -19.42 -0.13 -12.01
C LEU A 110 -18.82 -0.81 -13.24
N SER A 111 -18.63 -0.02 -14.30
CA SER A 111 -17.94 -0.46 -15.51
C SER A 111 -16.43 -0.47 -15.28
N GLU A 112 -15.77 -1.58 -15.57
CA GLU A 112 -14.31 -1.76 -15.52
C GLU A 112 -13.54 -0.72 -16.36
N THR A 113 -14.18 -0.18 -17.38
CA THR A 113 -13.58 0.75 -18.35
C THR A 113 -13.68 2.22 -17.96
N LYS A 114 -14.38 2.54 -16.87
CA LYS A 114 -14.63 3.94 -16.47
C LYS A 114 -14.64 4.11 -14.96
N VAL A 115 -13.60 4.75 -14.46
CA VAL A 115 -13.46 5.10 -13.05
C VAL A 115 -14.46 6.18 -12.62
N PRO A 116 -15.03 6.10 -11.41
CA PRO A 116 -15.81 7.19 -10.84
C PRO A 116 -14.86 8.34 -10.44
N GLU A 117 -15.30 9.58 -10.64
CA GLU A 117 -14.48 10.77 -10.40
C GLU A 117 -15.20 11.85 -9.58
N GLY A 118 -14.38 12.67 -8.90
CA GLY A 118 -14.81 13.83 -8.13
C GLY A 118 -15.61 13.47 -6.88
N LYS A 119 -16.14 14.51 -6.21
CA LYS A 119 -16.84 14.36 -4.91
C LYS A 119 -18.04 13.41 -4.93
N LYS A 120 -18.63 13.16 -6.10
CA LYS A 120 -19.74 12.21 -6.22
C LYS A 120 -19.29 10.75 -6.06
N ALA A 121 -18.01 10.45 -6.21
CA ALA A 121 -17.45 9.13 -5.97
C ALA A 121 -17.45 8.78 -4.48
N GLU A 122 -17.31 9.76 -3.58
CA GLU A 122 -17.25 9.54 -2.11
C GLU A 122 -18.48 8.79 -1.54
N LYS A 123 -19.60 8.77 -2.26
CA LYS A 123 -20.77 7.95 -1.91
C LYS A 123 -20.46 6.44 -1.86
N PHE A 124 -19.44 5.98 -2.59
CA PHE A 124 -19.04 4.56 -2.58
C PHE A 124 -18.30 4.17 -1.31
N ALA A 125 -17.82 5.15 -0.54
CA ALA A 125 -17.19 4.97 0.75
C ALA A 125 -18.19 5.11 1.92
N GLU A 126 -19.44 5.46 1.66
CA GLU A 126 -20.42 5.74 2.70
C GLU A 126 -20.85 4.46 3.41
N GLY A 127 -20.58 4.38 4.72
CA GLY A 127 -21.06 3.30 5.57
C GLY A 127 -20.49 1.92 5.24
N ILE A 128 -19.41 1.82 4.46
CA ILE A 128 -18.82 0.51 4.09
C ILE A 128 -18.18 -0.21 5.28
N VAL A 129 -17.82 0.55 6.31
CA VAL A 129 -17.18 0.05 7.54
C VAL A 129 -17.63 0.87 8.74
N GLU A 130 -17.63 0.25 9.91
CA GLU A 130 -17.99 0.89 11.18
C GLU A 130 -17.11 0.37 12.33
N PRO A 131 -16.40 1.25 13.08
CA PRO A 131 -15.61 0.83 14.24
C PRO A 131 -16.49 0.26 15.36
N ILE A 132 -16.09 -0.87 15.93
CA ILE A 132 -16.78 -1.55 17.02
C ILE A 132 -16.08 -1.26 18.35
N GLY A 133 -16.84 -0.99 19.41
CA GLY A 133 -16.32 -0.94 20.79
C GLY A 133 -16.90 0.20 21.63
N PRO A 134 -16.62 0.24 22.95
CA PRO A 134 -17.19 1.22 23.89
C PRO A 134 -16.54 2.62 23.81
N THR A 135 -16.54 3.22 22.62
CA THR A 135 -16.11 4.61 22.36
C THR A 135 -16.97 5.26 21.27
N THR A 136 -16.89 6.58 21.15
CA THR A 136 -17.44 7.28 19.98
C THR A 136 -16.31 7.51 18.98
N CYS A 137 -16.56 7.14 17.73
CA CYS A 137 -15.72 7.47 16.60
C CYS A 137 -16.50 8.37 15.63
N GLU A 138 -15.83 9.39 15.10
CA GLU A 138 -16.38 10.31 14.09
C GLU A 138 -15.60 10.10 12.79
N GLU A 139 -16.30 9.86 11.69
CA GLU A 139 -15.69 9.82 10.37
C GLU A 139 -15.19 11.23 10.01
N THR A 140 -13.89 11.37 9.74
CA THR A 140 -13.26 12.67 9.45
C THR A 140 -12.93 12.86 7.98
N GLU A 141 -12.72 11.76 7.25
CA GLU A 141 -12.32 11.81 5.84
C GLU A 141 -12.87 10.61 5.07
N ARG A 142 -13.22 10.88 3.80
CA ARG A 142 -13.49 9.88 2.76
C ARG A 142 -12.81 10.29 1.47
N SER A 143 -12.23 9.32 0.77
CA SER A 143 -11.73 9.52 -0.58
C SER A 143 -11.85 8.25 -1.43
N ILE A 144 -11.87 8.44 -2.75
CA ILE A 144 -11.91 7.38 -3.74
C ILE A 144 -10.82 7.68 -4.77
N THR A 145 -10.00 6.68 -5.07
CA THR A 145 -9.06 6.73 -6.20
C THR A 145 -9.33 5.55 -7.11
N GLY A 146 -9.70 5.82 -8.37
CA GLY A 146 -9.89 4.79 -9.38
C GLY A 146 -8.67 4.66 -10.28
N ARG A 147 -8.47 3.45 -10.82
CA ARG A 147 -7.46 3.13 -11.85
C ARG A 147 -8.06 2.17 -12.88
N THR A 148 -7.64 2.29 -14.15
CA THR A 148 -8.12 1.42 -15.24
C THR A 148 -7.16 1.38 -16.42
N ASP A 149 -7.05 0.23 -17.10
CA ASP A 149 -6.28 0.07 -18.36
C ASP A 149 -7.18 0.21 -19.60
N GLY A 150 -8.45 0.52 -19.38
CA GLY A 150 -9.50 0.55 -20.40
C GLY A 150 -10.28 -0.76 -20.55
N THR A 151 -9.86 -1.84 -19.87
CA THR A 151 -10.51 -3.17 -19.85
C THR A 151 -10.70 -3.74 -18.45
N HIS A 152 -9.78 -3.46 -17.53
CA HIS A 152 -9.82 -3.77 -16.10
C HIS A 152 -9.72 -2.45 -15.34
N GLY A 153 -10.53 -2.30 -14.30
CA GLY A 153 -10.53 -1.16 -13.43
C GLY A 153 -10.76 -1.55 -11.98
N ALA A 154 -10.06 -0.87 -11.09
CA ALA A 154 -10.23 -1.03 -9.66
C ALA A 154 -10.36 0.35 -9.03
N MET A 155 -10.85 0.39 -7.80
CA MET A 155 -10.74 1.57 -6.99
C MET A 155 -10.31 1.25 -5.57
N THR A 156 -9.56 2.18 -5.02
CA THR A 156 -9.21 2.23 -3.61
C THR A 156 -10.17 3.20 -2.93
N VAL A 157 -10.85 2.69 -1.92
CA VAL A 157 -11.75 3.42 -1.05
C VAL A 157 -11.04 3.67 0.27
N SER A 158 -10.93 4.93 0.69
CA SER A 158 -10.28 5.28 1.96
C SER A 158 -11.25 6.00 2.88
N VAL A 159 -11.28 5.58 4.14
CA VAL A 159 -12.11 6.17 5.21
C VAL A 159 -11.25 6.36 6.45
N ALA A 160 -11.33 7.51 7.09
CA ALA A 160 -10.65 7.77 8.35
C ALA A 160 -11.65 8.11 9.46
N TRP A 161 -11.43 7.54 10.64
CA TRP A 161 -12.20 7.78 11.84
C TRP A 161 -11.32 8.33 12.94
N ARG A 162 -11.84 9.33 13.66
CA ARG A 162 -11.23 9.84 14.89
C ARG A 162 -12.02 9.35 16.09
N CYS A 163 -11.38 8.64 17.00
CA CYS A 163 -12.04 8.02 18.14
C CYS A 163 -11.68 8.73 19.46
N LYS A 164 -12.68 8.98 20.32
CA LYS A 164 -12.46 9.63 21.63
C LYS A 164 -11.55 8.83 22.56
N LYS A 165 -11.62 7.50 22.48
CA LYS A 165 -10.81 6.54 23.22
C LYS A 165 -10.41 5.41 22.29
N ILE A 166 -9.31 5.60 21.57
CA ILE A 166 -8.84 4.65 20.56
C ILE A 166 -8.53 3.26 21.14
N ASP A 167 -8.06 3.17 22.39
CA ASP A 167 -7.85 1.90 23.12
C ASP A 167 -9.14 1.13 23.45
N ARG A 168 -10.31 1.67 23.10
CA ARG A 168 -11.62 1.06 23.32
C ARG A 168 -12.28 0.64 22.01
N VAL A 169 -11.56 0.69 20.90
CA VAL A 169 -12.01 0.06 19.66
C VAL A 169 -11.53 -1.38 19.68
N GLU A 170 -12.48 -2.29 19.51
CA GLU A 170 -12.31 -3.74 19.64
C GLU A 170 -12.27 -4.42 18.27
N GLY A 171 -12.83 -3.78 17.24
CA GLY A 171 -12.84 -4.32 15.89
C GLY A 171 -13.44 -3.38 14.85
N MET A 172 -13.74 -3.94 13.68
CA MET A 172 -14.40 -3.27 12.57
C MET A 172 -15.49 -4.16 11.99
N LEU A 173 -16.70 -3.60 11.84
CA LEU A 173 -17.78 -4.22 11.09
C LEU A 173 -17.69 -3.79 9.63
N VAL A 174 -17.75 -4.74 8.71
CA VAL A 174 -17.67 -4.50 7.26
C VAL A 174 -19.04 -4.69 6.63
N HIS A 175 -19.62 -3.60 6.13
CA HIS A 175 -20.95 -3.57 5.51
C HIS A 175 -20.91 -3.73 3.98
N VAL A 176 -19.72 -3.87 3.39
CA VAL A 176 -19.54 -3.90 1.93
C VAL A 176 -20.36 -5.00 1.25
N PHE A 177 -20.51 -6.16 1.88
CA PHE A 177 -21.27 -7.29 1.32
C PHE A 177 -22.77 -7.01 1.20
N GLU A 178 -23.33 -6.22 2.14
CA GLU A 178 -24.73 -5.80 2.09
C GLU A 178 -24.95 -4.71 1.04
N LEU A 179 -24.07 -3.70 1.03
CA LEU A 179 -24.15 -2.55 0.14
C LEU A 179 -23.87 -2.93 -1.33
N TYR A 180 -22.99 -3.91 -1.53
CA TYR A 180 -22.46 -4.32 -2.82
C TYR A 180 -22.42 -5.85 -2.93
N PRO A 181 -23.54 -6.49 -3.33
CA PRO A 181 -23.68 -7.97 -3.31
C PRO A 181 -22.75 -8.74 -4.26
N ALA A 182 -21.97 -8.05 -5.09
CA ALA A 182 -20.96 -8.68 -5.93
C ALA A 182 -19.69 -9.05 -5.16
N PHE A 183 -19.44 -8.45 -3.98
CA PHE A 183 -18.40 -8.91 -3.06
C PHE A 183 -18.74 -10.30 -2.49
N GLN A 184 -17.74 -11.16 -2.43
CA GLN A 184 -17.84 -12.55 -1.97
C GLN A 184 -16.84 -12.87 -0.87
N HIS A 185 -15.66 -12.25 -0.92
CA HIS A 185 -14.64 -12.31 0.11
C HIS A 185 -13.91 -10.98 0.21
N ILE A 186 -13.37 -10.69 1.39
CA ILE A 186 -12.44 -9.59 1.64
C ILE A 186 -11.28 -10.12 2.47
N ASP A 187 -10.06 -9.96 1.98
CA ASP A 187 -8.86 -10.24 2.77
C ASP A 187 -8.56 -9.02 3.64
N ALA A 188 -8.93 -9.11 4.92
CA ALA A 188 -8.76 -8.03 5.88
C ALA A 188 -7.47 -8.20 6.69
N ILE A 189 -6.74 -7.10 6.85
CA ILE A 189 -5.62 -6.99 7.77
C ILE A 189 -5.80 -5.76 8.67
N TYR A 190 -5.63 -5.98 9.97
CA TYR A 190 -5.49 -4.94 10.97
C TYR A 190 -4.01 -4.80 11.35
N LEU A 191 -3.53 -3.55 11.39
CA LEU A 191 -2.20 -3.15 11.84
C LEU A 191 -2.36 -2.20 13.02
N GLY A 192 -1.91 -2.63 14.20
CA GLY A 192 -2.02 -1.82 15.40
C GLY A 192 -0.73 -1.14 15.85
N PRO A 193 -0.81 -0.24 16.85
CA PRO A 193 0.26 0.70 17.20
C PRO A 193 1.55 0.05 17.72
N ASP A 194 1.47 -1.16 18.28
CA ASP A 194 2.63 -1.87 18.86
C ASP A 194 3.18 -2.95 17.92
N GLY A 195 2.82 -2.88 16.64
CA GLY A 195 3.19 -3.85 15.61
C GLY A 195 2.35 -5.12 15.64
N GLN A 196 1.21 -5.14 16.36
CA GLN A 196 0.25 -6.23 16.26
C GLN A 196 -0.34 -6.31 14.86
N GLN A 197 -0.58 -7.52 14.39
CA GLN A 197 -1.23 -7.78 13.11
C GLN A 197 -2.28 -8.87 13.29
N VAL A 198 -3.49 -8.59 12.81
CA VAL A 198 -4.56 -9.58 12.71
C VAL A 198 -4.96 -9.67 11.25
N ALA A 199 -5.03 -10.88 10.70
CA ALA A 199 -5.49 -11.11 9.34
C ALA A 199 -6.69 -12.05 9.37
N LYS A 200 -7.72 -11.73 8.58
CA LYS A 200 -8.96 -12.50 8.50
C LYS A 200 -9.57 -12.38 7.11
N GLU A 201 -9.96 -13.52 6.53
CA GLU A 201 -10.85 -13.53 5.36
C GLU A 201 -12.28 -13.30 5.86
N LEU A 202 -12.91 -12.23 5.38
CA LEU A 202 -14.29 -11.90 5.66
C LEU A 202 -15.19 -12.38 4.52
N THR A 203 -16.42 -12.75 4.85
CA THR A 203 -17.43 -13.24 3.89
C THR A 203 -18.79 -12.64 4.21
N PRO A 204 -19.81 -12.77 3.33
CA PRO A 204 -21.17 -12.31 3.66
C PRO A 204 -21.78 -12.91 4.94
N ASN A 205 -21.23 -14.02 5.47
CA ASN A 205 -21.69 -14.64 6.71
C ASN A 205 -20.76 -14.39 7.91
N ASP A 206 -19.64 -13.71 7.69
CA ASP A 206 -18.64 -13.36 8.71
C ASP A 206 -17.99 -12.02 8.33
N THR A 207 -18.59 -10.93 8.80
CA THR A 207 -18.33 -9.57 8.33
C THR A 207 -17.53 -8.72 9.31
N GLU A 208 -16.99 -9.33 10.37
CA GLU A 208 -16.33 -8.62 11.46
C GLU A 208 -14.88 -9.06 11.58
N ILE A 209 -13.99 -8.09 11.82
CA ILE A 209 -12.61 -8.36 12.22
C ILE A 209 -12.36 -7.77 13.60
N ASP A 210 -12.04 -8.64 14.55
CA ASP A 210 -11.55 -8.28 15.88
C ASP A 210 -10.07 -7.86 15.82
N PHE A 211 -9.65 -6.96 16.71
CA PHE A 211 -8.28 -6.44 16.76
C PHE A 211 -7.36 -7.17 17.76
N ASP A 212 -7.86 -8.22 18.39
CA ASP A 212 -7.24 -8.96 19.50
C ASP A 212 -6.61 -10.31 19.08
#